data_AF-A0A4R6F7E8-F1
#
_entry.id   AF-A0A4R6F7E8-F1
#
_cell.length_a   1.000
_cell.length_b   1.000
_cell.length_c   1.000
_cell.angle_alpha   90.00
_cell.angle_beta   90.00
_cell.angle_gamma   90.00
#
_symmetry.space_group_name_H-M   'P 1'
#
loop_
_entity.id
_entity.type
_entity.pdbx_description
1 polymer ?
#
loop_
_entity_poly.entity_id
_entity_poly.type
_entity_poly.pdbx_seq_one_letter_code
_entity_poly.pdbx_strand_id
1 'polypeptide(L)'
;MTPTAAIDDHALARDFDLQHLDAAFYADPYPTYRALRAHAPVKRMPNGSLFLTRYRDVQAVYRDPKTFSSDKTVEFRPKYGESPLYEHHTTSLVFNDPPLHTRVRKLIAGALTARAIAAMEPDLIRLVDGLLDDAAARGRIDLIEWFASAIPVEIIGDLLAVPHEERGPLREWSLAILGALEPALNAQQLERGNRAVTEFVHYLKDLIARRGRA
;
A
#
# COMPACT_ATOMS: atom_id res chain seq x y z
N MET A 1 2.70 31.56 25.21
CA MET A 1 3.35 31.10 23.97
C MET A 1 4.64 30.41 24.38
N THR A 2 4.58 29.11 24.62
CA THR A 2 5.75 28.31 25.03
C THR A 2 6.76 28.33 23.88
N PRO A 3 8.04 28.66 24.10
CA PRO A 3 9.03 28.61 23.04
C PRO A 3 9.08 27.17 22.52
N THR A 4 8.71 26.95 21.26
CA THR A 4 8.99 25.69 20.57
C THR A 4 10.51 25.52 20.64
N ALA A 5 10.97 24.56 21.43
CA ALA A 5 12.39 24.22 21.49
C ALA A 5 12.88 24.07 20.04
N ALA A 6 13.92 24.80 19.68
CA ALA A 6 14.46 24.76 18.33
C ALA A 6 14.79 23.30 18.01
N ILE A 7 14.06 22.74 17.05
CA ILE A 7 14.31 21.39 16.56
C ILE A 7 15.71 21.38 15.98
N ASP A 8 16.60 20.56 16.54
CA ASP A 8 17.93 20.35 15.99
C ASP A 8 17.81 19.45 14.74
N ASP A 9 17.70 20.10 13.58
CA ASP A 9 17.60 19.43 12.28
C ASP A 9 18.80 18.49 12.02
N HIS A 10 19.99 18.77 12.59
CA HIS A 10 21.14 17.87 12.43
C HIS A 10 21.00 16.61 13.27
N ALA A 11 20.53 16.72 14.52
CA ALA A 11 20.22 15.58 15.36
C ALA A 11 19.11 14.72 14.75
N LEU A 12 18.02 15.33 14.28
CA LEU A 12 16.93 14.61 13.60
C LEU A 12 17.42 13.77 12.42
N ALA A 13 18.28 14.35 11.56
CA ALA A 13 18.80 13.64 10.40
C ALA A 13 19.76 12.51 10.79
N ARG A 14 20.61 12.74 11.80
CA ARG A 14 21.59 11.75 12.28
C ARG A 14 20.90 10.55 12.91
N ASP A 15 19.91 10.81 13.76
CA ASP A 15 19.30 9.82 14.66
C ASP A 15 18.07 9.13 14.02
N PHE A 16 17.63 9.57 12.84
CA PHE A 16 16.55 8.94 12.09
C PHE A 16 16.82 7.46 11.77
N ASP A 17 15.88 6.62 12.17
CA ASP A 17 15.81 5.19 11.86
C ASP A 17 14.37 4.79 11.46
N LEU A 18 14.22 4.31 10.23
CA LEU A 18 12.93 3.89 9.68
C LEU A 18 12.30 2.71 10.45
N GLN A 19 13.11 1.92 11.16
CA GLN A 19 12.61 0.79 11.97
C GLN A 19 12.11 1.22 13.35
N HIS A 20 12.39 2.44 13.79
CA HIS A 20 12.08 2.95 15.12
C HIS A 20 11.50 4.37 15.03
N LEU A 21 10.32 4.49 14.43
CA LEU A 21 9.59 5.76 14.31
C LEU A 21 8.79 6.04 15.59
N ASP A 22 8.81 7.28 16.05
CA ASP A 22 8.05 7.72 17.23
C ASP A 22 6.71 8.37 16.85
N ALA A 23 5.87 8.63 17.85
CA ALA A 23 4.57 9.26 17.65
C ALA A 23 4.66 10.68 17.05
N ALA A 24 5.76 11.39 17.30
CA ALA A 24 5.99 12.72 16.74
C ALA A 24 6.19 12.66 15.22
N PHE A 25 6.92 11.65 14.73
CA PHE A 25 7.08 11.41 13.30
C PHE A 25 5.74 11.09 12.62
N TYR A 26 4.90 10.25 13.22
CA TYR A 26 3.58 9.93 12.66
C TYR A 26 2.63 11.14 12.66
N ALA A 27 2.76 12.04 13.64
CA ALA A 27 1.97 13.27 13.70
C ALA A 27 2.43 14.31 12.68
N ASP A 28 3.75 14.50 12.52
CA ASP A 28 4.34 15.42 11.55
C ASP A 28 5.73 14.93 11.08
N PRO A 29 5.83 14.25 9.93
CA PRO A 29 7.11 13.77 9.41
C PRO A 29 7.91 14.84 8.66
N TYR A 30 7.31 16.01 8.38
CA TYR A 30 7.91 17.02 7.50
C TYR A 30 9.19 17.67 8.06
N PRO A 31 9.31 17.97 9.38
CA PRO A 31 10.56 18.39 9.99
C PRO A 31 11.69 17.39 9.76
N THR A 32 11.42 16.09 9.98
CA THR A 32 12.40 15.01 9.76
C THR A 32 12.81 14.92 8.30
N TYR A 33 11.87 15.00 7.36
CA TYR A 33 12.21 15.01 5.94
C TYR A 33 13.00 16.26 5.52
N ARG A 34 12.73 17.44 6.12
CA ARG A 34 13.51 18.66 5.89
C ARG A 34 14.95 18.47 6.37
N ALA A 35 15.13 18.01 7.60
CA ALA A 35 16.40 17.69 8.21
C ALA A 35 17.22 16.70 7.35
N LEU A 36 16.62 15.58 6.94
CA LEU A 36 17.26 14.58 6.09
C LEU A 36 17.68 15.18 4.74
N ARG A 37 16.82 15.94 4.05
CA ARG A 37 17.19 16.55 2.75
C ARG A 37 18.37 17.53 2.85
N ALA A 38 18.49 18.23 3.98
CA ALA A 38 19.55 19.20 4.23
C ALA A 38 20.86 18.53 4.63
N HIS A 39 20.82 17.58 5.57
CA HIS A 39 22.01 17.08 6.26
C HIS A 39 22.39 15.63 5.91
N ALA A 40 21.44 14.79 5.50
CA ALA A 40 21.68 13.39 5.15
C ALA A 40 20.75 12.91 4.01
N PRO A 41 20.86 13.49 2.80
CA PRO A 41 19.88 13.27 1.73
C PRO A 41 19.86 11.83 1.19
N VAL A 42 20.99 11.13 1.34
CA VAL A 42 21.17 9.70 1.15
C VAL A 42 21.63 9.13 2.50
N LYS A 43 20.67 8.74 3.34
CA LYS A 43 20.97 8.25 4.69
C LYS A 43 21.17 6.74 4.65
N ARG A 44 22.31 6.26 5.13
CA ARG A 44 22.51 4.83 5.39
C ARG A 44 21.76 4.43 6.67
N MET A 45 20.93 3.40 6.56
CA MET A 45 20.17 2.80 7.66
C MET A 45 21.02 1.78 8.44
N PRO A 46 20.67 1.44 9.70
CA PRO A 46 21.38 0.43 10.47
C PRO A 46 21.47 -0.93 9.77
N ASN A 47 20.40 -1.33 9.07
CA ASN A 47 20.35 -2.57 8.28
C ASN A 47 21.15 -2.51 6.95
N GLY A 48 21.85 -1.41 6.68
CA GLY A 48 22.69 -1.22 5.49
C GLY A 48 21.96 -0.67 4.25
N SER A 49 20.63 -0.58 4.27
CA SER A 49 19.84 0.05 3.20
C SER A 49 20.08 1.56 3.12
N LEU A 50 19.68 2.16 1.99
CA LEU A 50 19.78 3.59 1.75
C LEU A 50 18.39 4.21 1.74
N PHE A 51 18.21 5.30 2.48
CA PHE A 51 17.00 6.11 2.52
C PHE A 51 17.21 7.42 1.78
N LEU A 52 16.44 7.62 0.70
CA LEU A 52 16.58 8.76 -0.20
C LEU A 52 15.47 9.78 0.07
N THR A 53 15.82 11.06 0.19
CA THR A 53 14.83 12.10 0.54
C THR A 53 14.73 13.24 -0.46
N ARG A 54 15.70 13.40 -1.36
CA ARG A 54 15.62 14.41 -2.43
C ARG A 54 14.90 13.83 -3.64
N TYR A 55 13.98 14.62 -4.19
CA TYR A 55 13.21 14.28 -5.38
C TYR A 55 14.09 13.76 -6.53
N ARG A 56 15.20 14.45 -6.82
CA ARG A 56 16.10 14.08 -7.93
C ARG A 56 16.73 12.70 -7.75
N ASP A 57 17.06 12.33 -6.51
CA ASP A 57 17.74 11.07 -6.20
C ASP A 57 16.73 9.91 -6.32
N VAL A 58 15.51 10.12 -5.81
CA VAL A 58 14.38 9.18 -5.95
C VAL A 58 13.96 9.00 -7.41
N GLN A 59 13.84 10.08 -8.17
CA GLN A 59 13.54 10.05 -9.62
C GLN A 59 14.59 9.29 -10.42
N ALA A 60 15.88 9.47 -10.10
CA ALA A 60 16.96 8.76 -10.77
C ALA A 60 16.83 7.24 -10.57
N VAL A 61 16.53 6.80 -9.34
CA VAL A 61 16.26 5.39 -9.03
C VAL A 61 15.05 4.85 -9.79
N TYR A 62 13.91 5.55 -9.74
CA TYR A 62 12.68 5.08 -10.40
C TYR A 62 12.80 4.97 -11.93
N ARG A 63 13.69 5.72 -12.56
CA ARG A 63 13.89 5.70 -14.01
C ARG A 63 14.86 4.62 -14.49
N ASP A 64 15.61 3.99 -13.59
CA ASP A 64 16.59 2.96 -13.92
C ASP A 64 16.30 1.62 -13.22
N PRO A 65 15.23 0.92 -13.62
CA PRO A 65 14.88 -0.37 -13.04
C PRO A 65 15.88 -1.49 -13.39
N LYS A 66 16.79 -1.26 -14.34
CA LYS A 66 17.84 -2.23 -14.67
C LYS A 66 18.94 -2.24 -13.61
N THR A 67 19.30 -1.07 -13.09
CA THR A 67 20.27 -0.94 -12.00
C THR A 67 19.59 -1.12 -10.64
N PHE A 68 18.39 -0.55 -10.47
CA PHE A 68 17.64 -0.58 -9.21
C PHE A 68 16.46 -1.55 -9.33
N SER A 69 16.77 -2.84 -9.13
CA SER A 69 15.80 -3.94 -9.17
C SER A 69 14.66 -3.75 -8.17
N SER A 70 13.44 -4.06 -8.62
CA SER A 70 12.25 -4.14 -7.77
C SER A 70 11.93 -5.57 -7.33
N ASP A 71 12.66 -6.58 -7.82
CA ASP A 71 12.57 -7.94 -7.32
C ASP A 71 12.94 -7.97 -5.83
N LYS A 72 12.06 -8.53 -5.00
CA LYS A 72 12.26 -8.64 -3.54
C LYS A 72 12.40 -10.08 -3.04
N THR A 73 12.66 -11.04 -3.92
CA THR A 73 12.79 -12.46 -3.58
C THR A 73 13.86 -12.68 -2.51
N VAL A 74 14.99 -11.99 -2.61
CA VAL A 74 16.10 -12.12 -1.64
C VAL A 74 15.77 -11.41 -0.33
N GLU A 75 15.22 -10.20 -0.39
CA GLU A 75 14.91 -9.36 0.77
C GLU A 75 13.73 -9.88 1.59
N PHE A 76 12.75 -10.48 0.93
CA PHE A 76 11.54 -10.97 1.58
C PHE A 76 11.69 -12.38 2.17
N ARG A 77 12.64 -13.18 1.68
CA ARG A 77 12.86 -14.55 2.19
C ARG A 77 13.21 -14.57 3.69
N PRO A 78 14.16 -13.76 4.22
CA PRO A 78 14.41 -13.71 5.67
C PRO A 78 13.22 -13.21 6.48
N LYS A 79 12.38 -12.34 5.89
CA LYS A 79 11.26 -11.71 6.58
C LYS A 79 10.04 -12.64 6.70
N TYR A 80 9.74 -13.40 5.66
CA TYR A 80 8.51 -14.19 5.58
C TYR A 80 8.73 -15.70 5.61
N GLY A 81 9.96 -16.18 5.37
CA GLY A 81 10.22 -17.59 5.09
C GLY A 81 9.48 -18.10 3.85
N GLU A 82 9.36 -19.42 3.70
CA GLU A 82 8.52 -20.04 2.66
C GLU A 82 7.04 -20.04 3.12
N SER A 83 6.38 -18.88 3.04
CA SER A 83 5.00 -18.69 3.51
C SER A 83 4.07 -18.12 2.42
N PRO A 84 2.73 -18.16 2.61
CA PRO A 84 1.79 -17.53 1.69
C PRO A 84 2.10 -16.06 1.39
N LEU A 85 2.50 -15.28 2.40
CA LEU A 85 2.93 -13.90 2.20
C LEU A 85 4.14 -13.79 1.28
N TYR A 86 5.14 -14.68 1.43
CA TYR A 86 6.31 -14.70 0.56
C TYR A 86 5.92 -14.96 -0.89
N GLU A 87 5.12 -16.00 -1.15
CA GLU A 87 4.65 -16.33 -2.49
C GLU A 87 3.82 -15.18 -3.09
N HIS A 88 2.85 -14.65 -2.34
CA HIS A 88 2.01 -13.53 -2.78
C HIS A 88 2.85 -12.31 -3.18
N HIS A 89 3.79 -11.89 -2.33
CA HIS A 89 4.56 -10.69 -2.59
C HIS A 89 5.55 -10.88 -3.74
N THR A 90 6.23 -12.03 -3.80
CA THR A 90 7.23 -12.32 -4.85
C THR A 90 6.61 -12.73 -6.19
N THR A 91 5.29 -12.96 -6.26
CA THR A 91 4.56 -13.15 -7.53
C THR A 91 3.73 -11.93 -7.93
N SER A 92 3.70 -10.88 -7.11
CA SER A 92 2.96 -9.64 -7.37
C SER A 92 3.62 -8.79 -8.46
N LEU A 93 2.83 -7.93 -9.12
CA LEU A 93 3.37 -6.99 -10.11
C LEU A 93 4.42 -6.02 -9.52
N VAL A 94 4.24 -5.59 -8.27
CA VAL A 94 4.99 -4.48 -7.66
C VAL A 94 6.43 -4.89 -7.29
N PHE A 95 6.65 -6.14 -6.90
CA PHE A 95 7.93 -6.63 -6.41
C PHE A 95 8.64 -7.56 -7.40
N ASN A 96 8.56 -7.23 -8.68
CA ASN A 96 9.13 -8.02 -9.76
C ASN A 96 9.74 -7.14 -10.85
N ASP A 97 10.76 -7.68 -11.51
CA ASP A 97 11.35 -7.09 -12.70
C ASP A 97 10.82 -7.78 -13.99
N PRO A 98 11.11 -7.22 -15.18
CA PRO A 98 10.91 -7.94 -16.43
C PRO A 98 11.64 -9.30 -16.43
N PRO A 99 11.07 -10.35 -17.05
CA PRO A 99 9.90 -10.32 -17.92
C PRO A 99 8.55 -10.47 -17.19
N LEU A 100 8.52 -10.89 -15.92
CA LEU A 100 7.28 -11.15 -15.20
C LEU A 100 6.46 -9.87 -15.03
N HIS A 101 7.09 -8.78 -14.60
CA HIS A 101 6.46 -7.47 -14.46
C HIS A 101 5.78 -7.04 -15.78
N THR A 102 6.51 -7.09 -16.90
CA THR A 102 5.99 -6.68 -18.21
C THR A 102 4.77 -7.51 -18.61
N ARG A 103 4.82 -8.83 -18.39
CA ARG A 103 3.71 -9.74 -18.70
C ARG A 103 2.47 -9.41 -17.89
N VAL A 104 2.59 -9.31 -16.57
CA VAL A 104 1.45 -9.05 -15.67
C VAL A 104 0.88 -7.65 -15.91
N ARG A 105 1.73 -6.62 -16.04
CA ARG A 105 1.31 -5.24 -16.33
C ARG A 105 0.48 -5.17 -17.60
N LYS A 106 0.89 -5.87 -18.66
CA LYS A 106 0.17 -5.90 -19.94
C LYS A 106 -1.23 -6.49 -19.80
N LEU A 107 -1.41 -7.51 -18.96
CA LEU A 107 -2.72 -8.15 -18.75
C LEU A 107 -3.72 -7.24 -18.03
N ILE A 108 -3.26 -6.46 -17.05
CA ILE A 108 -4.14 -5.59 -16.26
C ILE A 108 -4.37 -4.20 -16.88
N ALA A 109 -3.48 -3.75 -17.78
CA ALA A 109 -3.49 -2.37 -18.29
C ALA A 109 -4.81 -1.96 -18.96
N GLY A 110 -5.51 -2.89 -19.62
CA GLY A 110 -6.79 -2.62 -20.26
C GLY A 110 -7.89 -2.13 -19.29
N ALA A 111 -7.88 -2.69 -18.07
CA ALA A 111 -8.85 -2.36 -17.03
C ALA A 111 -8.55 -1.00 -16.35
N LEU A 112 -7.37 -0.43 -16.59
CA LEU A 112 -6.91 0.84 -16.02
C LEU A 112 -6.71 1.94 -17.08
N THR A 113 -7.32 1.79 -18.26
CA THR A 113 -7.29 2.84 -19.29
C THR A 113 -8.14 4.04 -18.88
N ALA A 114 -7.83 5.23 -19.41
CA ALA A 114 -8.63 6.44 -19.15
C ALA A 114 -10.12 6.24 -19.47
N ARG A 115 -10.43 5.46 -20.53
CA ARG A 115 -11.81 5.10 -20.89
C ARG A 115 -12.46 4.19 -19.84
N ALA A 116 -11.74 3.18 -19.35
CA ALA A 116 -12.25 2.28 -18.31
C ALA A 116 -12.50 3.05 -16.99
N ILE A 117 -11.59 3.94 -16.61
CA ILE A 117 -11.73 4.79 -15.43
C ILE A 117 -12.92 5.75 -15.58
N ALA A 118 -13.06 6.42 -16.73
CA ALA A 118 -14.19 7.32 -16.97
C ALA A 118 -15.54 6.59 -16.94
N ALA A 119 -15.58 5.31 -17.33
CA ALA A 119 -16.80 4.51 -17.26
C ALA A 119 -17.25 4.22 -15.81
N MET A 120 -16.36 4.34 -14.82
CA MET A 120 -16.68 4.15 -13.39
C MET A 120 -17.28 5.40 -12.75
N GLU A 121 -17.13 6.57 -13.37
CA GLU A 121 -17.54 7.86 -12.79
C GLU A 121 -19.03 7.91 -12.39
N PRO A 122 -20.00 7.45 -13.21
CA PRO A 122 -21.42 7.49 -12.82
C PRO A 122 -21.73 6.65 -11.58
N ASP A 123 -21.04 5.52 -11.42
CA ASP A 123 -21.26 4.59 -10.30
C ASP A 123 -20.63 5.15 -9.03
N LEU A 124 -19.43 5.75 -9.15
CA LEU A 124 -18.77 6.46 -8.07
C LEU A 124 -19.60 7.66 -7.57
N ILE A 125 -20.20 8.45 -8.47
CA ILE A 125 -21.07 9.56 -8.09
C ILE A 125 -22.26 9.03 -7.29
N ARG A 126 -22.95 7.98 -7.77
CA ARG A 126 -24.08 7.39 -7.03
C ARG A 126 -23.68 6.87 -5.65
N LEU A 127 -22.51 6.25 -5.55
CA LEU A 127 -21.97 5.80 -4.26
C LEU A 127 -21.77 6.99 -3.31
N VAL A 128 -21.07 8.03 -3.77
CA VAL A 128 -20.80 9.22 -2.95
C VAL A 128 -22.10 9.91 -2.53
N ASP A 129 -23.05 10.09 -3.45
CA ASP A 129 -24.36 10.68 -3.14
C ASP A 129 -25.09 9.87 -2.06
N GLY A 130 -25.13 8.54 -2.19
CA GLY A 130 -25.74 7.66 -1.20
C GLY A 130 -25.07 7.75 0.19
N LEU A 131 -23.73 7.82 0.24
CA LEU A 131 -23.00 7.98 1.50
C LEU A 131 -23.30 9.34 2.17
N LEU A 132 -23.49 10.39 1.36
CA LEU A 132 -23.85 11.74 1.85
C LEU A 132 -25.30 11.81 2.32
N ASP A 133 -26.24 11.19 1.61
CA ASP A 133 -27.65 11.09 2.02
C ASP A 133 -27.78 10.36 3.37
N ASP A 134 -27.05 9.26 3.53
CA ASP A 134 -26.97 8.49 4.78
C ASP A 134 -26.45 9.34 5.95
N ALA A 135 -25.40 10.13 5.70
CA ALA A 135 -24.85 11.05 6.68
C ALA A 135 -25.84 12.18 7.04
N ALA A 136 -26.53 12.73 6.05
CA ALA A 136 -27.53 13.77 6.24
C ALA A 136 -28.71 13.25 7.09
N ALA A 137 -29.21 12.05 6.79
CA ALA A 137 -30.27 11.40 7.56
C ALA A 137 -29.86 11.15 9.02
N ARG A 138 -28.58 10.86 9.28
CA ARG A 138 -28.02 10.67 10.63
C ARG A 138 -27.70 11.97 11.36
N GLY A 139 -27.58 13.10 10.63
CA GLY A 139 -27.12 14.38 11.17
C GLY A 139 -25.66 14.40 11.62
N ARG A 140 -24.87 13.38 11.27
CA ARG A 140 -23.44 13.24 11.59
C ARG A 140 -22.75 12.28 10.64
N ILE A 141 -21.44 12.44 10.47
CA ILE A 141 -20.62 11.58 9.61
C ILE A 141 -19.28 11.27 10.26
N ASP A 142 -18.87 10.00 10.21
CA ASP A 142 -17.46 9.61 10.33
C ASP A 142 -16.87 9.60 8.92
N LEU A 143 -16.03 10.60 8.61
CA LEU A 143 -15.45 10.76 7.27
C LEU A 143 -14.55 9.60 6.85
N ILE A 144 -13.99 8.86 7.81
CA ILE A 144 -13.11 7.74 7.50
C ILE A 144 -13.94 6.46 7.40
N GLU A 145 -14.58 6.06 8.49
CA GLU A 145 -15.20 4.74 8.57
C GLU A 145 -16.49 4.63 7.76
N TRP A 146 -17.24 5.73 7.57
CA TRP A 146 -18.52 5.70 6.87
C TRP A 146 -18.47 6.29 5.47
N PHE A 147 -17.38 6.95 5.07
CA PHE A 147 -17.30 7.63 3.77
C PHE A 147 -16.05 7.22 2.98
N ALA A 148 -14.86 7.61 3.44
CA ALA A 148 -13.63 7.40 2.68
C ALA A 148 -13.25 5.92 2.55
N SER A 149 -13.57 5.08 3.54
CA SER A 149 -13.27 3.65 3.51
C SER A 149 -14.12 2.87 2.50
N ALA A 150 -15.36 3.31 2.24
CA ALA A 150 -16.30 2.62 1.37
C ALA A 150 -15.89 2.76 -0.11
N ILE A 151 -15.44 3.96 -0.51
CA ILE A 151 -15.15 4.28 -1.91
C ILE A 151 -14.11 3.33 -2.53
N PRO A 152 -12.93 3.09 -1.95
CA PRO A 152 -11.94 2.18 -2.53
C PRO A 152 -12.42 0.72 -2.58
N VAL A 153 -13.21 0.28 -1.60
CA VAL A 153 -13.73 -1.10 -1.54
C VAL A 153 -14.73 -1.35 -2.67
N GLU A 154 -15.61 -0.39 -2.93
CA GLU A 154 -16.56 -0.48 -4.04
C GLU A 154 -15.83 -0.48 -5.39
N ILE A 155 -14.91 0.48 -5.60
CA ILE A 155 -14.18 0.59 -6.87
C ILE A 155 -13.34 -0.66 -7.16
N ILE A 156 -12.62 -1.20 -6.18
CA ILE A 156 -11.84 -2.43 -6.39
C ILE A 156 -12.75 -3.65 -6.56
N GLY A 157 -13.89 -3.67 -5.86
CA GLY A 157 -14.91 -4.70 -6.01
C GLY A 157 -15.47 -4.74 -7.43
N ASP A 158 -15.79 -3.58 -8.01
CA ASP A 158 -16.25 -3.47 -9.40
C ASP A 158 -15.16 -3.87 -10.40
N LEU A 159 -13.93 -3.39 -10.22
CA LEU A 159 -12.80 -3.70 -11.09
C LEU A 159 -12.52 -5.22 -11.13
N LEU A 160 -12.62 -5.88 -9.98
CA LEU A 160 -12.44 -7.31 -9.85
C LEU A 160 -13.73 -8.09 -10.13
N ALA A 161 -14.86 -7.41 -10.37
CA ALA A 161 -16.22 -7.94 -10.51
C ALA A 161 -16.64 -8.88 -9.35
N VAL A 162 -16.26 -8.50 -8.14
CA VAL A 162 -16.70 -9.10 -6.88
C VAL A 162 -18.15 -8.68 -6.62
N PRO A 163 -19.09 -9.62 -6.40
CA PRO A 163 -20.47 -9.31 -6.02
C PRO A 163 -20.51 -8.41 -4.78
N HIS A 164 -21.41 -7.44 -4.73
CA HIS A 164 -21.45 -6.42 -3.68
C HIS A 164 -21.54 -7.04 -2.28
N GLU A 165 -22.38 -8.05 -2.12
CA GLU A 165 -22.57 -8.82 -0.89
C GLU A 165 -21.33 -9.59 -0.42
N GLU A 166 -20.35 -9.81 -1.30
CA GLU A 166 -19.10 -10.53 -1.01
C GLU A 166 -17.91 -9.58 -0.76
N ARG A 167 -18.10 -8.25 -0.81
CA ARG A 167 -17.00 -7.26 -0.69
C ARG A 167 -16.47 -7.06 0.74
N GLY A 168 -17.23 -7.45 1.76
CA GLY A 168 -16.91 -7.20 3.17
C GLY A 168 -15.46 -7.54 3.59
N PRO A 169 -14.93 -8.74 3.25
CA PRO A 169 -13.57 -9.12 3.64
C PRO A 169 -12.44 -8.36 2.93
N LEU A 170 -12.70 -7.68 1.80
CA LEU A 170 -11.65 -7.10 0.94
C LEU A 170 -10.74 -6.11 1.69
N ARG A 171 -11.33 -5.24 2.53
CA ARG A 171 -10.57 -4.27 3.32
C ARG A 171 -9.68 -4.97 4.34
N GLU A 172 -10.20 -5.96 5.05
CA GLU A 172 -9.45 -6.66 6.09
C GLU A 172 -8.31 -7.50 5.51
N TRP A 173 -8.54 -8.17 4.39
CA TRP A 173 -7.49 -8.86 3.66
C TRP A 173 -6.42 -7.87 3.20
N SER A 174 -6.81 -6.73 2.59
CA SER A 174 -5.86 -5.71 2.14
C SER A 174 -4.99 -5.18 3.29
N LEU A 175 -5.60 -4.82 4.43
CA LEU A 175 -4.88 -4.33 5.60
C LEU A 175 -3.93 -5.39 6.19
N ALA A 176 -4.34 -6.66 6.24
CA ALA A 176 -3.51 -7.74 6.76
C ALA A 176 -2.34 -8.08 5.83
N ILE A 177 -2.58 -8.11 4.51
CA ILE A 177 -1.57 -8.43 3.50
C ILE A 177 -0.55 -7.28 3.38
N LEU A 178 -1.02 -6.04 3.22
CA LEU A 178 -0.15 -4.89 3.03
C LEU A 178 0.49 -4.42 4.34
N GLY A 179 -0.20 -4.58 5.48
CA GLY A 179 0.40 -4.34 6.80
C GLY A 179 1.59 -5.27 7.09
N ALA A 180 1.71 -6.40 6.39
CA ALA A 180 2.89 -7.24 6.49
C ALA A 180 4.15 -6.61 5.86
N LEU A 181 4.02 -5.55 5.05
CA LEU A 181 5.14 -4.83 4.44
C LEU A 181 5.88 -3.89 5.40
N GLU A 182 5.33 -3.61 6.58
CA GLU A 182 5.95 -2.74 7.59
C GLU A 182 7.41 -3.13 7.88
N PRO A 183 8.32 -2.17 8.11
CA PRO A 183 9.74 -2.45 8.34
C PRO A 183 10.01 -3.43 9.48
N ALA A 184 9.15 -3.40 10.50
CA ALA A 184 9.13 -4.33 11.61
C ALA A 184 7.80 -5.11 11.62
N LEU A 185 7.88 -6.44 11.67
CA LEU A 185 6.73 -7.33 11.64
C LEU A 185 6.77 -8.29 12.83
N ASN A 186 5.70 -8.34 13.62
CA ASN A 186 5.58 -9.30 14.71
C ASN A 186 4.90 -10.61 14.27
N ALA A 187 4.99 -11.65 15.10
CA ALA A 187 4.46 -12.99 14.77
C ALA A 187 2.95 -13.00 14.50
N GLN A 188 2.17 -12.20 15.26
CA GLN A 188 0.72 -12.13 15.08
C GLN A 188 0.34 -11.47 13.75
N GLN A 189 1.05 -10.41 13.35
CA GLN A 189 0.87 -9.76 12.05
C GLN A 189 1.24 -10.70 10.90
N LEU A 190 2.34 -11.46 11.05
CA LEU A 190 2.76 -12.46 10.07
C LEU A 190 1.69 -13.56 9.89
N GLU A 191 1.17 -14.11 10.98
CA GLU A 191 0.10 -15.11 10.95
C GLU A 191 -1.17 -14.55 10.29
N ARG A 192 -1.59 -13.35 10.70
CA ARG A 192 -2.78 -12.68 10.15
C ARG A 192 -2.65 -12.44 8.65
N GLY A 193 -1.49 -11.95 8.20
CA GLY A 193 -1.23 -11.71 6.78
C GLY A 193 -1.19 -13.01 5.97
N ASN A 194 -0.58 -14.08 6.49
CA ASN A 194 -0.58 -15.39 5.83
C ASN A 194 -1.99 -15.95 5.67
N ARG A 195 -2.80 -15.89 6.74
CA ARG A 195 -4.21 -16.31 6.69
C ARG A 195 -5.00 -15.50 5.66
N ALA A 196 -4.85 -14.18 5.66
CA ALA A 196 -5.51 -13.29 4.71
C ALA A 196 -5.12 -13.60 3.26
N VAL A 197 -3.85 -13.87 2.95
CA VAL A 197 -3.43 -14.33 1.62
C VAL A 197 -4.15 -15.62 1.24
N THR A 198 -4.16 -16.62 2.12
CA THR A 198 -4.78 -17.91 1.84
C THR A 198 -6.28 -17.76 1.55
N GLU A 199 -7.00 -17.03 2.39
CA GLU A 199 -8.44 -16.77 2.22
C GLU A 199 -8.74 -16.00 0.93
N PHE A 200 -7.98 -14.93 0.67
CA PHE A 200 -8.18 -14.10 -0.51
C PHE A 200 -7.88 -14.88 -1.81
N VAL A 201 -6.80 -15.66 -1.85
CA VAL A 201 -6.47 -16.50 -3.00
C VAL A 201 -7.53 -17.58 -3.22
N HIS A 202 -8.04 -18.19 -2.15
CA HIS A 202 -9.14 -19.15 -2.25
C HIS A 202 -10.39 -18.50 -2.85
N TYR A 203 -10.79 -17.34 -2.32
CA TYR A 203 -11.92 -16.58 -2.82
C TYR A 203 -11.78 -16.21 -4.31
N LEU A 204 -10.61 -15.71 -4.73
CA LEU A 204 -10.35 -15.37 -6.13
C LEU A 204 -10.41 -16.59 -7.05
N LYS A 205 -9.91 -17.75 -6.62
CA LYS A 205 -10.01 -19.00 -7.39
C LYS A 205 -11.47 -19.41 -7.59
N ASP A 206 -12.29 -19.31 -6.54
CA ASP A 206 -13.73 -19.59 -6.63
C ASP A 206 -14.43 -18.62 -7.58
N LEU A 207 -14.14 -17.32 -7.47
CA LEU A 207 -14.71 -16.28 -8.33
C LEU A 207 -14.36 -16.52 -9.80
N ILE A 208 -13.10 -16.86 -10.10
CA ILE A 208 -12.65 -17.21 -11.46
C ILE A 208 -13.37 -18.47 -11.96
N ALA A 209 -13.50 -19.50 -11.12
CA ALA A 209 -14.16 -20.74 -11.50
C ALA A 209 -15.65 -20.54 -11.78
N ARG A 210 -16.34 -19.64 -11.05
CA ARG A 210 -17.73 -19.25 -11.33
C ARG A 210 -17.86 -18.60 -12.69
N ARG A 211 -16.92 -17.73 -13.07
CA ARG A 211 -16.91 -17.06 -14.38
C ARG A 211 -16.61 -17.99 -15.55
N GLY A 212 -15.71 -18.94 -15.37
CA GLY A 212 -15.40 -19.91 -16.42
C GLY A 212 -16.55 -20.86 -16.78
N ARG A 213 -17.62 -20.88 -15.96
CA ARG A 213 -18.83 -21.70 -16.18
C ARG A 213 -20.02 -20.90 -16.74
N ALA A 214 -19.92 -19.56 -16.78
CA ALA A 214 -20.94 -18.65 -17.31
C ALA A 214 -20.62 -18.31 -18.77
#